data_AF-A0A351SS03-F1
#
_entry.id   AF-A0A351SS03-F1
#
_cell.length_a   1.000
_cell.length_b   1.000
_cell.length_c   1.000
_cell.angle_alpha   90.00
_cell.angle_beta   90.00
_cell.angle_gamma   90.00
#
_symmetry.space_group_name_H-M   'P 1'
#
loop_
_entity.id
_entity.type
_entity.pdbx_description
1 polymer ?
#
loop_
_entity_poly.entity_id
_entity_poly.type
_entity_poly.pdbx_seq_one_letter_code
_entity_poly.pdbx_strand_id
1 'polypeptide(L)'
;MLQAVTQRVFLDFELNNPVGYPLAWEILREGVATLLERAVAQDLEELHESGHRPCVLECDAVVRLPESWPSPLGGLTIRGRMDRIDYQPEENHYRVIDYKLKSAKSRQSADKDLLRSALRGLRLQPPFYLLLGKKQAEAFKSAGASVDAAFYFLAPQWPEGPLVVESLPGDVWDGESGGALKETAAFLVESIRRGFFFIQPDDYCRYCEVSEACRRNHRPTMWRVERDPKSRAHLNLRDKKAE
;
A
#
# COMPACT_ATOMS: atom_id res chain seq x y z
N MET A 1 28.06 3.87 -5.72
CA MET A 1 27.16 2.73 -6.00
C MET A 1 25.78 3.20 -6.47
N LEU A 2 25.05 4.00 -5.68
CA LEU A 2 23.72 4.51 -6.06
C LEU A 2 23.70 5.23 -7.42
N GLN A 3 24.62 6.17 -7.65
CA GLN A 3 24.71 6.90 -8.93
C GLN A 3 24.86 5.98 -10.14
N ALA A 4 25.68 4.92 -10.04
CA ALA A 4 25.86 3.96 -11.13
C ALA A 4 24.58 3.16 -11.42
N VAL A 5 23.85 2.78 -10.37
CA VAL A 5 22.55 2.09 -10.51
C VAL A 5 21.53 3.01 -11.15
N THR A 6 21.41 4.24 -10.66
CA THR A 6 20.48 5.25 -11.18
C THR A 6 20.75 5.56 -12.66
N GLN A 7 22.02 5.76 -13.04
CA GLN A 7 22.40 5.97 -14.44
C GLN A 7 22.02 4.78 -15.33
N ARG A 8 22.28 3.56 -14.88
CA ARG A 8 21.91 2.35 -15.62
C ARG A 8 20.39 2.28 -15.85
N VAL A 9 19.60 2.52 -14.81
CA VAL A 9 18.13 2.48 -14.92
C VAL A 9 17.61 3.54 -15.88
N PHE A 10 18.18 4.74 -15.87
CA PHE A 10 17.79 5.79 -16.82
C PHE A 10 18.15 5.43 -18.27
N LEU A 11 19.33 4.86 -18.50
CA LEU A 11 19.74 4.39 -19.84
C LEU A 11 18.81 3.27 -20.32
N ASP A 12 18.52 2.29 -19.46
CA ASP A 12 17.61 1.20 -19.80
C ASP A 12 16.19 1.73 -20.11
N PHE A 13 15.73 2.77 -19.40
CA PHE A 13 14.44 3.42 -19.70
C PHE A 13 14.46 4.15 -21.05
N GLU A 14 15.51 4.95 -21.32
CA GLU A 14 15.72 5.68 -22.58
C GLU A 14 15.74 4.75 -23.80
N LEU A 15 16.31 3.56 -23.66
CA LEU A 15 16.37 2.58 -24.75
C LEU A 15 15.03 1.95 -25.08
N ASN A 16 14.12 1.85 -24.10
CA ASN A 16 12.87 1.09 -24.23
C ASN A 16 11.60 1.97 -24.25
N ASN A 17 11.71 3.27 -23.98
CA ASN A 17 10.56 4.16 -23.83
C ASN A 17 10.83 5.55 -24.42
N PRO A 18 9.81 6.23 -24.97
CA PRO A 18 9.95 7.63 -25.36
C PRO A 18 10.09 8.52 -24.13
N VAL A 19 11.17 9.30 -24.06
CA VAL A 19 11.45 10.21 -22.94
C VAL A 19 10.84 11.60 -23.09
N GLY A 20 10.23 11.89 -24.25
CA GLY A 20 9.62 13.19 -24.53
C GLY A 20 10.67 14.27 -24.76
N TYR A 21 10.52 15.42 -24.09
CA TYR A 21 11.41 16.57 -24.28
C TYR A 21 12.73 16.38 -23.52
N PRO A 22 13.91 16.46 -24.18
CA PRO A 22 15.20 16.13 -23.57
C PRO A 22 15.50 16.88 -22.27
N LEU A 23 15.24 18.20 -22.23
CA LEU A 23 15.48 19.01 -21.02
C LEU A 23 14.53 18.61 -19.87
N ALA A 24 13.27 18.29 -20.16
CA ALA A 24 12.33 17.86 -19.13
C ALA A 24 12.74 16.50 -18.54
N TRP A 25 13.28 15.62 -19.40
CA TRP A 25 13.84 14.34 -18.98
C TRP A 25 15.10 14.52 -18.13
N GLU A 26 16.01 15.43 -18.48
CA GLU A 26 17.18 15.76 -17.67
C GLU A 26 16.80 16.25 -16.27
N ILE A 27 15.87 17.21 -16.18
CA ILE A 27 15.35 17.73 -14.91
C ILE A 27 14.73 16.61 -14.07
N LEU A 28 13.97 15.69 -14.70
CA LEU A 28 13.37 14.56 -14.00
C LEU A 28 14.43 13.59 -13.46
N ARG A 29 15.45 13.25 -14.27
CA ARG A 29 16.56 12.38 -13.85
C ARG A 29 17.30 12.95 -12.66
N GLU A 30 17.62 14.25 -12.71
CA GLU A 30 18.28 14.96 -11.60
C GLU A 30 17.40 14.98 -10.34
N GLY A 31 16.11 15.26 -10.49
CA GLY A 31 15.16 15.26 -9.39
C GLY A 31 15.01 13.88 -8.73
N VAL A 32 14.92 12.82 -9.53
CA VAL A 32 14.85 11.43 -9.03
C VAL A 32 16.15 11.03 -8.35
N ALA A 33 17.31 11.34 -8.94
CA ALA A 33 18.61 11.04 -8.34
C ALA A 33 18.76 11.73 -6.97
N THR A 34 18.45 13.02 -6.91
CA THR A 34 18.49 13.81 -5.66
C THR A 34 17.53 13.24 -4.60
N LEU A 35 16.32 12.85 -5.00
CA LEU A 35 15.36 12.22 -4.09
C LEU A 35 15.92 10.92 -3.51
N LEU A 36 16.44 10.04 -4.37
CA LEU A 36 17.00 8.75 -3.95
C LEU A 36 18.21 8.92 -3.04
N GLU A 37 19.13 9.84 -3.34
CA GLU A 37 20.29 10.11 -2.49
C GLU A 37 19.86 10.52 -1.08
N ARG A 38 18.91 11.46 -0.97
CA ARG A 38 18.42 11.91 0.34
C ARG A 38 17.62 10.83 1.07
N ALA A 39 16.74 10.11 0.36
CA ALA A 39 15.91 9.07 0.98
C ALA A 39 16.75 7.88 1.47
N VAL A 40 17.75 7.44 0.70
CA VAL A 40 18.66 6.36 1.10
C VAL A 40 19.53 6.80 2.28
N ALA A 41 20.03 8.04 2.29
CA ALA A 41 20.78 8.53 3.44
C ALA A 41 19.95 8.51 4.74
N GLN A 42 18.70 9.00 4.67
CA GLN A 42 17.78 9.00 5.81
C GLN A 42 17.40 7.57 6.26
N ASP A 43 17.15 6.65 5.32
CA ASP A 43 16.86 5.24 5.62
C ASP A 43 18.06 4.53 6.26
N LEU A 44 19.29 4.78 5.80
CA LEU A 44 20.49 4.20 6.39
C LEU A 44 20.75 4.71 7.82
N GLU A 45 20.48 6.00 8.07
CA GLU A 45 20.57 6.60 9.40
C GLU A 45 19.54 5.96 10.34
N GLU A 46 18.28 5.84 9.92
CA GLU A 46 17.24 5.18 10.71
C GLU A 46 17.56 3.72 11.00
N LEU A 47 18.05 2.95 10.02
CA LEU A 47 18.47 1.56 10.23
C LEU A 47 19.60 1.44 11.25
N HIS A 48 20.53 2.39 11.24
CA HIS A 48 21.63 2.43 12.19
C HIS A 48 21.12 2.71 13.61
N GLU A 49 20.21 3.68 13.76
CA GLU A 49 19.66 4.09 15.05
C GLU A 49 18.70 3.06 15.65
N SER A 50 17.83 2.45 14.85
CA SER A 50 16.82 1.51 15.33
C SER A 50 17.33 0.07 15.48
N GLY A 51 18.52 -0.23 14.93
CA GLY A 51 19.11 -1.56 14.93
C GLY A 51 18.45 -2.55 13.95
N HIS A 52 17.50 -2.06 13.14
CA HIS A 52 16.88 -2.85 12.08
C HIS A 52 17.89 -3.20 10.98
N ARG A 53 17.72 -4.38 10.40
CA ARG A 53 18.58 -4.86 9.30
C ARG A 53 17.70 -5.36 8.17
N PRO A 54 17.90 -4.88 6.93
CA PRO A 54 17.22 -5.44 5.77
C PRO A 54 17.63 -6.91 5.62
N CYS A 55 16.64 -7.80 5.71
CA CYS A 55 16.88 -9.24 5.63
C CYS A 55 16.41 -9.83 4.30
N VAL A 56 15.36 -9.24 3.71
CA VAL A 56 14.80 -9.69 2.44
C VAL A 56 14.36 -8.49 1.61
N LEU A 57 14.58 -8.56 0.31
CA LEU A 57 14.06 -7.61 -0.67
C LEU A 57 13.25 -8.37 -1.72
N GLU A 58 12.20 -7.75 -2.23
CA GLU A 58 11.47 -8.19 -3.44
C GLU A 58 10.99 -9.65 -3.38
N CYS A 59 10.34 -10.03 -2.27
CA CYS A 59 10.00 -11.42 -1.97
C CYS A 59 8.54 -11.76 -2.25
N ASP A 60 8.33 -12.79 -3.06
CA ASP A 60 7.02 -13.40 -3.26
C ASP A 60 6.60 -14.22 -2.04
N ALA A 61 5.34 -14.07 -1.63
CA ALA A 61 4.76 -14.86 -0.57
C ALA A 61 3.31 -15.23 -0.88
N VAL A 62 2.90 -16.35 -0.30
CA VAL A 62 1.54 -16.89 -0.42
C VAL A 62 1.03 -17.31 0.94
N VAL A 63 -0.11 -16.78 1.36
CA VAL A 63 -0.78 -17.15 2.60
C VAL A 63 -2.20 -17.63 2.31
N ARG A 64 -2.66 -18.63 3.05
CA ARG A 64 -4.07 -19.05 3.06
C ARG A 64 -4.71 -18.46 4.31
N LEU A 65 -5.81 -17.73 4.14
CA LEU A 65 -6.53 -17.11 5.25
C LEU A 65 -7.16 -18.19 6.13
N PRO A 66 -7.23 -17.99 7.47
CA PRO A 66 -7.81 -18.96 8.38
C PRO A 66 -9.25 -19.32 8.01
N GLU A 67 -9.62 -20.59 8.14
CA GLU A 67 -11.00 -21.06 7.89
C GLU A 67 -12.03 -20.43 8.85
N SER A 68 -11.57 -19.91 10.00
CA SER A 68 -12.40 -19.19 10.96
C SER A 68 -12.79 -17.76 10.54
N TRP A 69 -12.17 -17.22 9.49
CA TRP A 69 -12.50 -15.89 8.98
C TRP A 69 -13.88 -15.89 8.29
N PRO A 70 -14.59 -14.74 8.29
CA PRO A 70 -15.92 -14.67 7.70
C PRO A 70 -15.90 -15.04 6.22
N SER A 71 -16.91 -15.77 5.75
CA SER A 71 -17.13 -16.00 4.32
C SER A 71 -17.31 -14.65 3.61
N PRO A 72 -16.74 -14.45 2.41
CA PRO A 72 -16.00 -15.41 1.58
C PRO A 72 -14.47 -15.48 1.80
N LEU A 73 -13.94 -14.87 2.87
CA LEU A 73 -12.49 -14.81 3.13
C LEU A 73 -11.92 -16.12 3.67
N GLY A 74 -12.69 -16.87 4.46
CA GLY A 74 -12.25 -18.15 5.02
C GLY A 74 -11.67 -19.07 3.95
N GLY A 75 -10.42 -19.51 4.15
CA GLY A 75 -9.71 -20.39 3.22
C GLY A 75 -9.22 -19.74 1.91
N LEU A 76 -9.46 -18.44 1.70
CA LEU A 76 -9.00 -17.73 0.50
C LEU A 76 -7.47 -17.62 0.49
N THR A 77 -6.87 -17.77 -0.69
CA THR A 77 -5.42 -17.63 -0.85
C THR A 77 -5.06 -16.23 -1.30
N ILE A 78 -4.20 -15.55 -0.54
CA ILE A 78 -3.62 -14.27 -0.87
C ILE A 78 -2.18 -14.49 -1.33
N ARG A 79 -1.82 -13.82 -2.44
CA ARG A 79 -0.47 -13.82 -2.99
C ARG A 79 -0.03 -12.37 -3.18
N GLY A 80 1.25 -12.11 -2.93
CA GLY A 80 1.81 -10.78 -3.11
C GLY A 80 3.33 -10.82 -3.09
N ARG A 81 3.93 -9.69 -3.46
CA ARG A 81 5.36 -9.46 -3.45
C ARG A 81 5.65 -8.27 -2.54
N MET A 82 6.42 -8.52 -1.48
CA MET A 82 6.80 -7.49 -0.51
C MET A 82 8.10 -6.83 -0.95
N ASP A 83 8.18 -5.50 -0.91
CA ASP A 83 9.35 -4.77 -1.38
C ASP A 83 10.57 -5.02 -0.48
N ARG A 84 10.36 -4.99 0.85
CA ARG A 84 11.43 -5.17 1.82
C ARG A 84 10.90 -5.70 3.16
N ILE A 85 11.70 -6.52 3.83
CA ILE A 85 11.49 -6.95 5.22
C ILE A 85 12.76 -6.63 6.01
N ASP A 86 12.58 -5.94 7.13
CA ASP A 86 13.65 -5.73 8.10
C ASP A 86 13.45 -6.58 9.34
N TYR A 87 14.55 -6.89 10.02
CA TYR A 87 14.56 -7.60 11.29
C TYR A 87 15.38 -6.85 12.33
N GLN A 88 14.81 -6.72 13.53
CA GLN A 88 15.45 -6.17 14.72
C GLN A 88 15.64 -7.32 15.73
N PRO A 89 16.88 -7.71 16.05
CA PRO A 89 17.15 -8.88 16.89
C PRO A 89 16.84 -8.76 18.39
N GLU A 90 16.94 -7.56 18.98
CA GLU A 90 16.79 -7.33 20.42
C GLU A 90 15.32 -7.45 20.86
N GLU A 91 14.39 -6.93 20.06
CA GLU A 91 12.95 -7.00 20.27
C GLU A 91 12.31 -8.19 19.56
N ASN A 92 13.10 -8.96 18.79
CA ASN A 92 12.61 -10.03 17.93
C ASN A 92 11.45 -9.53 17.05
N HIS A 93 11.70 -8.43 16.34
CA HIS A 93 10.68 -7.67 15.63
C HIS A 93 10.97 -7.63 14.13
N TYR A 94 9.94 -7.85 13.32
CA TYR A 94 9.98 -7.67 11.87
C TYR A 94 9.08 -6.52 11.46
N ARG A 95 9.50 -5.82 10.41
CA ARG A 95 8.65 -4.86 9.70
C ARG A 95 8.63 -5.15 8.21
N VAL A 96 7.43 -5.19 7.64
CA VAL A 96 7.24 -5.32 6.19
C VAL A 96 7.07 -3.94 5.59
N ILE A 97 8.00 -3.55 4.72
CA ILE A 97 8.05 -2.22 4.12
C ILE A 97 7.57 -2.29 2.68
N ASP A 98 6.73 -1.33 2.29
CA ASP A 98 6.35 -1.08 0.91
C ASP A 98 6.60 0.40 0.56
N TYR A 99 7.31 0.63 -0.55
CA TYR A 99 7.73 1.96 -0.98
C TYR A 99 6.67 2.60 -1.88
N LYS A 100 6.27 3.84 -1.56
CA LYS A 100 5.26 4.58 -2.32
C LYS A 100 5.77 5.96 -2.73
N LEU A 101 5.93 6.18 -4.03
CA LEU A 101 6.26 7.51 -4.58
C LEU A 101 5.05 8.45 -4.52
N LYS A 102 5.26 9.69 -4.05
CA LYS A 102 4.24 10.72 -3.91
C LYS A 102 4.68 12.02 -4.60
N SER A 103 3.89 12.46 -5.57
CA SER A 103 4.10 13.71 -6.29
C SER A 103 3.27 14.89 -5.76
N ALA A 104 2.30 14.63 -4.87
CA ALA A 104 1.48 15.66 -4.27
C ALA A 104 2.29 16.49 -3.24
N LYS A 105 1.87 17.75 -3.04
CA LYS A 105 2.50 18.67 -2.08
C LYS A 105 2.15 18.39 -0.62
N SER A 106 1.15 17.56 -0.37
CA SER A 106 0.70 17.23 0.99
C SER A 106 0.10 15.84 1.09
N ARG A 107 0.07 15.31 2.31
CA ARG A 107 -0.56 14.03 2.64
C ARG A 107 -2.07 14.10 2.50
N GLN A 108 -2.64 13.14 1.79
CA GLN A 108 -4.07 12.87 1.87
C GLN A 108 -4.42 12.24 3.21
N SER A 109 -5.68 12.33 3.65
CA SER A 109 -6.14 11.66 4.87
C SER A 109 -5.85 10.17 4.85
N ALA A 110 -5.92 9.54 3.67
CA ALA A 110 -5.64 8.13 3.49
C ALA A 110 -4.16 7.73 3.65
N ASP A 111 -3.25 8.70 3.70
CA ASP A 111 -1.81 8.49 3.86
C ASP A 111 -1.34 8.79 5.30
N LYS A 112 -2.23 9.27 6.18
CA LYS A 112 -1.93 9.63 7.59
C LYS A 112 -2.41 8.61 8.62
N ASP A 113 -3.22 7.65 8.18
CA ASP A 113 -3.87 6.68 9.05
C ASP A 113 -4.19 5.44 8.21
N LEU A 114 -3.25 4.49 8.21
CA LEU A 114 -3.37 3.27 7.40
C LEU A 114 -4.50 2.39 7.89
N LEU A 115 -4.73 2.31 9.21
CA LEU A 115 -5.80 1.53 9.80
C LEU A 115 -7.17 2.02 9.33
N ARG A 116 -7.46 3.30 9.53
CA ARG A 116 -8.72 3.90 9.09
C ARG A 116 -8.90 3.78 7.59
N SER A 117 -7.83 3.91 6.82
CA SER A 117 -7.86 3.75 5.37
C SER A 117 -8.15 2.32 4.93
N ALA A 118 -7.64 1.33 5.65
CA ALA A 118 -7.94 -0.08 5.44
C ALA A 118 -9.39 -0.41 5.81
N LEU A 119 -9.88 0.09 6.94
CA LEU A 119 -11.28 -0.05 7.37
C LEU A 119 -12.25 0.50 6.33
N ARG A 120 -11.87 1.57 5.64
CA ARG A 120 -12.63 2.21 4.54
C ARG A 120 -12.47 1.53 3.18
N GLY A 121 -11.69 0.45 3.09
CA GLY A 121 -11.47 -0.31 1.86
C GLY A 121 -10.50 0.34 0.85
N LEU A 122 -9.67 1.30 1.27
CA LEU A 122 -8.76 2.03 0.38
C LEU A 122 -7.33 1.48 0.40
N ARG A 123 -6.72 1.38 1.58
CA ARG A 123 -5.32 0.95 1.77
C ARG A 123 -5.28 -0.46 2.37
N LEU A 124 -5.75 -1.45 1.62
CA LEU A 124 -5.79 -2.84 2.09
C LEU A 124 -4.43 -3.57 1.99
N GLN A 125 -3.46 -3.00 1.27
CA GLN A 125 -2.16 -3.61 1.06
C GLN A 125 -1.37 -3.85 2.37
N PRO A 126 -1.17 -2.85 3.28
CA PRO A 126 -0.43 -3.09 4.52
C PRO A 126 -1.03 -4.19 5.41
N PRO A 127 -2.36 -4.24 5.66
CA PRO A 127 -2.95 -5.35 6.40
C PRO A 127 -2.67 -6.72 5.77
N PHE A 128 -2.76 -6.87 4.45
CA PHE A 128 -2.45 -8.16 3.83
C PHE A 128 -0.94 -8.47 3.85
N TYR A 129 -0.09 -7.46 3.76
CA TYR A 129 1.36 -7.62 3.85
C TYR A 129 1.80 -8.09 5.23
N LEU A 130 1.10 -7.70 6.31
CA LEU A 130 1.30 -8.29 7.64
C LEU A 130 1.15 -9.80 7.65
N LEU A 131 0.14 -10.35 6.97
CA LEU A 131 -0.10 -11.79 6.92
C LEU A 131 1.01 -12.52 6.15
N LEU A 132 1.50 -11.90 5.07
CA LEU A 132 2.61 -12.42 4.28
C LEU A 132 3.92 -12.36 5.08
N GLY A 133 4.17 -11.25 5.78
CA GLY A 133 5.33 -11.05 6.64
C GLY A 133 5.37 -12.02 7.82
N LYS A 134 4.24 -12.25 8.51
CA LYS A 134 4.14 -13.26 9.58
C LYS A 134 4.54 -14.64 9.08
N LYS A 135 4.04 -15.05 7.92
CA LYS A 135 4.42 -16.32 7.31
C LYS A 135 5.91 -16.38 6.96
N GLN A 136 6.50 -15.26 6.54
CA GLN A 136 7.92 -15.19 6.26
C GLN A 136 8.77 -15.28 7.55
N ALA A 137 8.36 -14.63 8.63
CA ALA A 137 8.99 -14.73 9.94
C ALA A 137 8.94 -16.17 10.50
N GLU A 138 7.81 -16.87 10.33
CA GLU A 138 7.69 -18.30 10.64
C GLU A 138 8.69 -19.14 9.83
N ALA A 139 8.85 -18.85 8.54
CA ALA A 139 9.82 -19.54 7.69
C ALA A 139 11.28 -19.31 8.14
N PHE A 140 11.56 -18.16 8.76
CA PHE A 140 12.84 -17.86 9.40
C PHE A 140 13.03 -18.49 10.78
N LYS A 141 12.03 -19.25 11.28
CA LYS A 141 12.03 -19.91 12.58
C LYS A 141 12.17 -18.93 13.75
N SER A 142 11.72 -17.69 13.57
CA SER A 142 11.71 -16.66 14.61
C SER A 142 10.41 -16.77 15.42
N ALA A 143 10.39 -17.74 16.33
CA ALA A 143 9.23 -17.99 17.17
C ALA A 143 8.89 -16.76 18.04
N GLY A 144 7.60 -16.40 18.09
CA GLY A 144 7.11 -15.28 18.89
C GLY A 144 7.51 -13.90 18.38
N ALA A 145 8.05 -13.80 17.16
CA ALA A 145 8.42 -12.50 16.60
C ALA A 145 7.19 -11.65 16.32
N SER A 146 7.25 -10.37 16.72
CA SER A 146 6.23 -9.39 16.34
C SER A 146 6.46 -8.96 14.90
N VAL A 147 5.39 -8.67 14.17
CA VAL A 147 5.47 -8.25 12.76
C VAL A 147 4.56 -7.07 12.55
N ASP A 148 5.09 -5.92 12.15
CA ASP A 148 4.31 -4.78 11.69
C ASP A 148 4.47 -4.58 10.17
N ALA A 149 3.72 -3.62 9.62
CA ALA A 149 3.83 -3.22 8.22
C ALA A 149 3.94 -1.71 8.14
N ALA A 150 4.71 -1.20 7.19
CA ALA A 150 4.90 0.22 7.02
C ALA A 150 4.88 0.62 5.54
N PHE A 151 4.35 1.81 5.29
CA PHE A 151 4.56 2.50 4.03
C PHE A 151 5.70 3.50 4.17
N TYR A 152 6.67 3.37 3.28
CA TYR A 152 7.78 4.30 3.13
C TYR A 152 7.45 5.22 1.95
N PHE A 153 6.93 6.40 2.27
CA PHE A 153 6.58 7.40 1.27
C PHE A 153 7.80 8.17 0.81
N LEU A 154 8.15 8.02 -0.47
CA LEU A 154 9.10 8.87 -1.17
C LEU A 154 8.36 10.13 -1.63
N ALA A 155 8.43 11.21 -0.85
CA ALA A 155 7.58 12.37 -0.98
C ALA A 155 8.41 13.69 -0.99
N PRO A 156 9.10 14.00 -2.10
CA PRO A 156 10.00 15.16 -2.18
C PRO A 156 9.33 16.51 -1.94
N GLN A 157 8.01 16.60 -2.15
CA GLN A 157 7.24 17.84 -2.03
C GLN A 157 6.45 17.95 -0.73
N TRP A 158 6.51 16.95 0.16
CA TRP A 158 5.88 17.05 1.47
C TRP A 158 6.77 17.86 2.42
N PRO A 159 6.19 18.67 3.34
CA PRO A 159 6.98 19.42 4.31
C PRO A 159 7.87 18.55 5.18
N GLU A 160 7.44 17.31 5.48
CA GLU A 160 8.20 16.34 6.29
C GLU A 160 9.03 15.36 5.45
N GLY A 161 9.06 15.53 4.12
CA GLY A 161 9.83 14.67 3.22
C GLY A 161 11.35 14.84 3.37
N PRO A 162 12.15 14.06 2.63
CA PRO A 162 11.77 13.33 1.42
C PRO A 162 11.36 11.87 1.64
N LEU A 163 11.67 11.29 2.80
CA LEU A 163 11.21 9.96 3.20
C LEU A 163 10.34 10.09 4.45
N VAL A 164 9.11 9.58 4.36
CA VAL A 164 8.15 9.60 5.45
C VAL A 164 7.65 8.19 5.70
N VAL A 165 7.70 7.75 6.96
CA VAL A 165 7.20 6.44 7.38
C VAL A 165 5.82 6.57 8.00
N GLU A 166 4.93 5.66 7.63
CA GLU A 166 3.63 5.47 8.27
C GLU A 166 3.46 3.97 8.57
N SER A 167 3.29 3.63 9.84
CA SER A 167 3.25 2.23 10.30
C SER A 167 1.82 1.76 10.58
N LEU A 168 1.62 0.45 10.42
CA LEU A 168 0.40 -0.26 10.77
C LEU A 168 0.74 -1.37 11.78
N PRO A 169 0.16 -1.34 12.99
CA PRO A 169 0.42 -2.34 14.01
C PRO A 169 0.12 -3.78 13.57
N GLY A 170 0.93 -4.72 14.08
CA GLY A 170 0.90 -6.13 13.71
C GLY A 170 -0.34 -6.92 14.13
N ASP A 171 -1.09 -6.38 15.08
CA ASP A 171 -2.30 -6.96 15.64
C ASP A 171 -3.57 -6.48 14.93
N VAL A 172 -3.48 -5.72 13.83
CA VAL A 172 -4.64 -5.10 13.16
C VAL A 172 -5.80 -6.06 12.84
N TRP A 173 -5.51 -7.33 12.57
CA TRP A 173 -6.52 -8.35 12.26
C TRP A 173 -7.17 -8.95 13.50
N ASP A 174 -6.45 -8.95 14.63
CA ASP A 174 -6.82 -9.65 15.86
C ASP A 174 -7.20 -8.70 17.00
N GLY A 175 -6.84 -7.42 16.89
CA GLY A 175 -7.21 -6.35 17.81
C GLY A 175 -8.63 -5.82 17.60
N GLU A 176 -8.94 -4.71 18.27
CA GLU A 176 -10.28 -4.13 18.38
C GLU A 176 -10.94 -3.87 17.01
N SER A 177 -10.22 -3.26 16.08
CA SER A 177 -10.69 -2.96 14.72
C SER A 177 -10.67 -4.18 13.78
N GLY A 178 -10.17 -5.34 14.22
CA GLY A 178 -9.95 -6.52 13.37
C GLY A 178 -11.23 -7.14 12.83
N GLY A 179 -12.31 -7.14 13.61
CA GLY A 179 -13.63 -7.58 13.16
C GLY A 179 -14.16 -6.71 12.01
N ALA A 180 -14.16 -5.39 12.21
CA ALA A 180 -14.61 -4.43 11.20
C ALA A 180 -13.77 -4.46 9.91
N LEU A 181 -12.47 -4.75 10.03
CA LEU A 181 -11.57 -4.91 8.88
C LEU A 181 -11.87 -6.19 8.09
N LYS A 182 -12.06 -7.33 8.80
CA LYS A 182 -12.48 -8.60 8.18
C LYS A 182 -13.82 -8.46 7.47
N GLU A 183 -14.76 -7.73 8.05
CA GLU A 183 -16.05 -7.42 7.42
C GLU A 183 -15.90 -6.58 6.15
N THR A 184 -15.08 -5.51 6.19
CA THR A 184 -14.81 -4.70 5.00
C THR A 184 -14.21 -5.56 3.88
N ALA A 185 -13.18 -6.37 4.18
CA ALA A 185 -12.57 -7.25 3.20
C ALA A 185 -13.54 -8.31 2.67
N ALA A 186 -14.36 -8.91 3.53
CA ALA A 186 -15.36 -9.91 3.14
C ALA A 186 -16.42 -9.30 2.23
N PHE A 187 -16.91 -8.10 2.56
CA PHE A 187 -17.86 -7.36 1.73
C PHE A 187 -17.30 -7.08 0.32
N LEU A 188 -16.03 -6.67 0.22
CA LEU A 188 -15.40 -6.38 -1.06
C LEU A 188 -15.22 -7.65 -1.90
N VAL A 189 -14.72 -8.74 -1.30
CA VAL A 189 -14.56 -10.03 -2.01
C VAL A 189 -15.91 -10.60 -2.43
N GLU A 190 -16.93 -10.52 -1.58
CA GLU A 190 -18.28 -11.00 -1.92
C GLU A 190 -18.88 -10.17 -3.06
N SER A 191 -18.69 -8.86 -3.04
CA SER A 191 -19.14 -7.98 -4.11
C SER A 191 -18.49 -8.35 -5.45
N ILE A 192 -17.18 -8.62 -5.45
CA ILE A 192 -16.46 -9.09 -6.65
C ILE A 192 -17.04 -10.42 -7.14
N ARG A 193 -17.21 -11.41 -6.25
CA ARG A 193 -17.77 -12.73 -6.61
C ARG A 193 -19.17 -12.64 -7.20
N ARG A 194 -19.99 -11.71 -6.72
CA ARG A 194 -21.35 -11.47 -7.21
C ARG A 194 -21.41 -10.57 -8.45
N GLY A 195 -20.28 -10.10 -8.96
CA GLY A 195 -20.22 -9.20 -10.12
C GLY A 195 -20.75 -7.79 -9.82
N PHE A 196 -20.65 -7.33 -8.58
CA PHE A 196 -20.99 -5.97 -8.21
C PHE A 196 -19.78 -5.05 -8.36
N PHE A 197 -19.89 -4.09 -9.28
CA PHE A 197 -18.88 -3.07 -9.55
C PHE A 197 -19.47 -1.69 -9.23
N PHE A 198 -19.00 -1.09 -8.14
CA PHE A 198 -19.56 0.16 -7.62
C PHE A 198 -18.95 1.37 -8.32
N ILE A 199 -19.81 2.28 -8.79
CA ILE A 199 -19.35 3.56 -9.32
C ILE A 199 -19.18 4.53 -8.14
N GLN A 200 -17.93 4.83 -7.82
CA GLN A 200 -17.59 5.82 -6.82
C GLN A 200 -16.56 6.78 -7.43
N PRO A 201 -16.94 7.99 -7.83
CA PRO A 201 -16.00 8.95 -8.40
C PRO A 201 -15.06 9.55 -7.36
N ASP A 202 -13.78 9.73 -7.71
CA ASP A 202 -12.73 10.36 -6.89
C ASP A 202 -11.51 10.72 -7.76
N ASP A 203 -10.39 11.17 -7.19
CA ASP A 203 -9.19 11.59 -7.93
C ASP A 203 -8.63 10.53 -8.91
N TYR A 204 -8.77 9.23 -8.61
CA TYR A 204 -8.39 8.15 -9.53
C TYR A 204 -9.13 8.18 -10.87
N CYS A 205 -10.25 8.90 -10.95
CA CYS A 205 -11.01 9.11 -12.17
C CYS A 205 -10.24 9.81 -13.28
N ARG A 206 -9.19 10.58 -12.95
CA ARG A 206 -8.35 11.32 -13.91
C ARG A 206 -7.44 10.41 -14.74
N TYR A 207 -7.13 9.23 -14.22
CA TYR A 207 -6.17 8.29 -14.80
C TYR A 207 -6.80 6.91 -15.07
N CYS A 208 -8.12 6.80 -14.97
CA CYS A 208 -8.85 5.56 -15.13
C CYS A 208 -9.06 5.24 -16.61
N GLU A 209 -8.47 4.15 -17.10
CA GLU A 209 -8.54 3.70 -18.50
C GLU A 209 -9.96 3.36 -18.98
N VAL A 210 -10.88 3.09 -18.04
CA VAL A 210 -12.28 2.77 -18.31
C VAL A 210 -13.23 3.92 -17.96
N SER A 211 -12.72 5.17 -17.91
CA SER A 211 -13.51 6.37 -17.58
C SER A 211 -14.74 6.54 -18.47
N GLU A 212 -14.59 6.23 -19.76
CA GLU A 212 -15.66 6.36 -20.76
C GLU A 212 -16.76 5.32 -20.57
N ALA A 213 -16.43 4.14 -20.05
CA ALA A 213 -17.39 3.06 -19.83
C ALA A 213 -18.26 3.29 -18.59
N CYS A 214 -17.68 3.88 -17.53
CA CYS A 214 -18.36 3.98 -16.23
C CYS A 214 -19.55 4.96 -16.22
N ARG A 215 -19.63 5.89 -17.19
CA ARG A 215 -20.68 6.93 -17.29
C ARG A 215 -20.89 7.71 -15.98
N ARG A 216 -19.83 7.95 -15.20
CA ARG A 216 -19.88 8.69 -13.92
C ARG A 216 -20.49 10.10 -14.03
N ASN A 217 -20.39 10.73 -15.21
CA ASN A 217 -20.96 12.06 -15.47
C ASN A 217 -22.41 12.01 -15.97
N HIS A 218 -22.99 10.82 -16.17
CA HIS A 218 -24.36 10.66 -16.64
C HIS A 218 -25.34 10.66 -15.47
N ARG A 219 -26.14 11.73 -15.33
CA ARG A 219 -27.04 11.94 -14.19
C ARG A 219 -27.99 10.77 -13.88
N PRO A 220 -28.65 10.12 -14.86
CA PRO A 220 -29.46 8.92 -14.57
C PRO A 220 -28.66 7.74 -14.02
N THR A 221 -27.38 7.61 -14.38
CA THR A 221 -26.50 6.58 -13.80
C THR A 221 -26.25 6.87 -12.33
N MET A 222 -25.84 8.10 -12.00
CA MET A 222 -25.58 8.48 -10.61
C MET A 222 -26.82 8.40 -9.72
N TRP A 223 -27.99 8.76 -10.25
CA TRP A 223 -29.26 8.60 -9.53
C TRP A 223 -29.57 7.13 -9.18
N ARG A 224 -29.20 6.19 -10.06
CA ARG A 224 -29.31 4.75 -9.75
C ARG A 224 -28.32 4.32 -8.68
N VAL A 225 -27.07 4.81 -8.75
CA VAL A 225 -26.03 4.52 -7.74
C VAL A 225 -26.47 5.02 -6.36
N GLU A 226 -27.01 6.22 -6.26
CA GLU A 226 -27.46 6.82 -4.99
C GLU A 226 -28.66 6.08 -4.35
N ARG A 227 -29.48 5.42 -5.17
CA ARG A 227 -30.68 4.69 -4.74
C ARG A 227 -30.49 3.19 -4.60
N ASP A 228 -29.45 2.63 -5.20
CA ASP A 228 -29.12 1.22 -5.10
C ASP A 228 -28.59 0.90 -3.69
N PRO A 229 -29.27 0.04 -2.91
CA PRO A 229 -28.86 -0.27 -1.54
C PRO A 229 -27.44 -0.86 -1.45
N LYS A 230 -27.00 -1.60 -2.47
CA LYS A 230 -25.67 -2.23 -2.51
C LYS A 230 -24.59 -1.17 -2.70
N SER A 231 -24.81 -0.25 -3.64
CA SER A 231 -23.94 0.90 -3.85
C SER A 231 -23.84 1.76 -2.60
N ARG A 232 -24.96 2.02 -1.91
CA ARG A 232 -24.94 2.74 -0.63
C ARG A 232 -24.09 2.02 0.43
N ALA A 233 -24.20 0.70 0.55
CA ALA A 233 -23.37 -0.06 1.49
C ALA A 233 -21.87 0.11 1.20
N HIS A 234 -21.47 0.09 -0.07
CA HIS A 234 -20.08 0.37 -0.47
C HIS A 234 -19.67 1.82 -0.19
N LEU A 235 -20.52 2.80 -0.52
CA LEU A 235 -20.24 4.22 -0.27
C LEU A 235 -20.02 4.49 1.22
N ASN A 236 -20.85 3.89 2.09
CA ASN A 236 -20.78 4.03 3.55
C ASN A 236 -19.47 3.49 4.15
N LEU A 237 -18.71 2.65 3.44
CA LEU A 237 -17.38 2.25 3.91
C LEU A 237 -16.49 3.46 4.19
N ARG A 238 -16.63 4.55 3.41
CA ARG A 238 -15.84 5.79 3.59
C ARG A 238 -16.10 6.50 4.91
N ASP A 239 -17.23 6.21 5.55
CA ASP A 239 -17.62 6.85 6.80
C ASP A 239 -17.17 6.06 8.04
N LYS A 240 -16.65 4.84 7.85
CA LYS A 240 -16.08 4.05 8.95
C LYS A 240 -14.99 4.85 9.69
N LYS A 241 -14.99 4.72 11.01
CA LYS A 241 -13.98 5.23 11.93
C LYS A 241 -13.19 4.05 12.48
N ALA A 242 -11.91 4.27 12.80
CA ALA A 242 -11.23 3.37 13.71
C ALA A 242 -11.88 3.56 15.10
N GLU A 243 -12.19 2.44 15.75
CA GLU A 243 -12.63 2.41 17.15
C GLU A 243 -11.41 2.61 18.05
#